data_AF-A0A7S0HUB7-F1
#
_entry.id   AF-A0A7S0HUB7-F1
#
_cell.length_a   1.000
_cell.length_b   1.000
_cell.length_c   1.000
_cell.angle_alpha   90.00
_cell.angle_beta   90.00
_cell.angle_gamma   90.00
#
_symmetry.space_group_name_H-M   'P 1'
#
loop_
_entity.id
_entity.type
_entity.pdbx_description
1 polymer ?
#
loop_
_entity_poly.entity_id
_entity_poly.type
_entity_poly.pdbx_seq_one_letter_code
_entity_poly.pdbx_strand_id
1 'polypeptide(L)'
;PVQTDEEVQRRKRQREEQAKRLREMASQKRQEKLRVLAQSIKSLLDLQNQMKGLKGKELAAVGERVAAFGISEPTKPSSVSKFLGNLSRQLNEIRAKHKAKGFEIPAEDPVVEEFLTAEPEEEKEESFPLLNVPDDKLNPEDREKKRKQKMMAGLQQARLAEKKRKTEEAEVKQRKRQEEEEQRKLDPQKWLTGAKQRHANLFQKYQQKQKKKAMVNDRRSEASNERMKAIISTLAGSEDAKKKNADGCADDGSDFGDDDDDWNVYRQISREALSDSSEEEVDAALAELDAQILELDPLHVPVSQFHQESEPSTNVYIPTARDFQLALSTELIQVPEILFQPSIIGLEHCGMSELINNVLNRYNMEQRMRMAENVFICGGGSLFPGFKQRIEYEIRCLLPMGANLNVHMAQDPILETWRGASKFAAHENFESVCLTKQEWEEKGP
;
A
#
# COMPACT_ATOMS: atom_id res chain seq x y z
N PRO A 1 13.60 -11.97 28.07
CA PRO A 1 12.51 -11.61 29.01
C PRO A 1 11.16 -12.08 28.45
N VAL A 2 10.69 -13.22 28.94
CA VAL A 2 9.38 -13.80 28.56
C VAL A 2 8.31 -12.86 29.10
N GLN A 3 7.59 -12.17 28.21
CA GLN A 3 6.45 -11.34 28.61
C GLN A 3 5.41 -12.26 29.24
N THR A 4 4.97 -11.93 30.44
CA THR A 4 3.95 -12.73 31.14
C THR A 4 2.65 -12.71 30.35
N ASP A 5 1.94 -13.84 30.33
CA ASP A 5 0.68 -13.99 29.56
C ASP A 5 -0.35 -12.90 29.91
N GLU A 6 -0.30 -12.37 31.14
CA GLU A 6 -1.13 -11.27 31.60
C GLU A 6 -0.85 -9.94 30.88
N GLU A 7 0.42 -9.62 30.57
CA GLU A 7 0.77 -8.40 29.82
C GLU A 7 0.32 -8.47 28.37
N VAL A 8 0.41 -9.66 27.76
CA VAL A 8 -0.05 -9.92 26.40
C VAL A 8 -1.58 -9.77 26.33
N GLN A 9 -2.31 -10.32 27.30
CA GLN A 9 -3.76 -10.15 27.40
C GLN A 9 -4.17 -8.69 27.62
N ARG A 10 -3.43 -7.92 28.43
CA ARG A 10 -3.70 -6.50 28.67
C ARG A 10 -3.52 -5.67 27.39
N ARG A 11 -2.46 -5.91 26.62
CA ARG A 11 -2.22 -5.26 25.32
C ARG A 11 -3.28 -5.65 24.29
N LYS A 12 -3.73 -6.91 24.28
CA LYS A 12 -4.82 -7.38 23.41
C LYS A 12 -6.13 -6.65 23.72
N ARG A 13 -6.52 -6.55 24.99
CA ARG A 13 -7.70 -5.79 25.42
C ARG A 13 -7.61 -4.31 25.06
N GLN A 14 -6.46 -3.66 25.26
CA GLN A 14 -6.25 -2.27 24.86
C GLN A 14 -6.37 -2.07 23.34
N ARG A 15 -5.85 -3.00 22.53
CA ARG A 15 -6.00 -2.97 21.05
C ARG A 15 -7.45 -3.20 20.63
N GLU A 16 -8.16 -4.12 21.26
CA GLU A 16 -9.58 -4.36 21.02
C GLU A 16 -10.45 -3.15 21.39
N GLU A 17 -10.17 -2.50 22.51
CA GLU A 17 -10.84 -1.26 22.93
C GLU A 17 -10.55 -0.09 21.98
N GLN A 18 -9.30 0.09 21.55
CA GLN A 18 -8.94 1.09 20.54
C GLN A 18 -9.62 0.82 19.19
N ALA A 19 -9.66 -0.44 18.75
CA ALA A 19 -10.36 -0.85 17.54
C ALA A 19 -11.87 -0.60 17.64
N LYS A 20 -12.47 -0.85 18.81
CA LYS A 20 -13.89 -0.56 19.08
C LYS A 20 -14.17 0.94 19.01
N ARG A 21 -13.36 1.78 19.66
CA ARG A 21 -13.47 3.25 19.58
C ARG A 21 -13.33 3.78 18.16
N LEU A 22 -12.40 3.24 17.36
CA LEU A 22 -12.25 3.63 15.96
C LEU A 22 -13.46 3.25 15.11
N ARG A 23 -14.08 2.07 15.35
CA ARG A 23 -15.31 1.65 14.68
C ARG A 23 -16.49 2.53 15.06
N GLU A 24 -16.62 2.90 16.32
CA GLU A 24 -17.67 3.81 16.81
C GLU A 24 -17.53 5.22 16.20
N MET A 25 -16.31 5.79 16.21
CA MET A 25 -16.03 7.08 15.56
C MET A 25 -16.31 7.05 14.05
N ALA A 26 -15.95 5.95 13.38
CA ALA A 26 -16.25 5.77 11.96
C ALA A 26 -17.76 5.63 11.68
N SER A 27 -18.52 5.03 12.59
CA SER A 27 -19.98 4.94 12.51
C SER A 27 -20.63 6.31 12.68
N GLN A 28 -20.23 7.07 13.71
CA GLN A 28 -20.75 8.42 13.97
C GLN A 28 -20.50 9.36 12.78
N LYS A 29 -19.29 9.36 12.21
CA LYS A 29 -18.96 10.14 11.00
C LYS A 29 -19.81 9.75 9.79
N ARG A 30 -20.25 8.50 9.68
CA ARG A 30 -21.14 8.04 8.58
C ARG A 30 -22.58 8.49 8.80
N GLN A 31 -23.08 8.40 10.03
CA GLN A 31 -24.41 8.90 10.40
C GLN A 31 -24.51 10.42 10.20
N GLU A 32 -23.46 11.16 10.57
CA GLU A 32 -23.41 12.62 10.34
C GLU A 32 -23.47 12.97 8.86
N LYS A 33 -22.74 12.23 7.99
CA LYS A 33 -22.81 12.40 6.54
C LYS A 33 -24.20 12.13 5.96
N LEU A 34 -24.86 11.07 6.42
CA LEU A 34 -26.24 10.76 6.02
C LEU A 34 -27.18 11.93 6.38
N ARG A 35 -27.08 12.40 7.63
CA ARG A 35 -27.91 13.51 8.13
C ARG A 35 -27.71 14.80 7.31
N VAL A 36 -26.48 15.15 6.98
CA VAL A 36 -26.15 16.35 6.19
C VAL A 36 -26.71 16.23 4.76
N LEU A 37 -26.59 15.05 4.13
CA LEU A 37 -27.14 14.81 2.80
C LEU A 37 -28.68 14.88 2.79
N ALA A 38 -29.34 14.27 3.77
CA ALA A 38 -30.79 14.33 3.90
C ALA A 38 -31.31 15.76 4.11
N GLN A 39 -30.64 16.54 4.96
CA GLN A 39 -30.95 17.97 5.16
C GLN A 39 -30.73 18.81 3.89
N SER A 40 -29.68 18.49 3.12
CA SER A 40 -29.40 19.15 1.83
C SER A 40 -30.49 18.84 0.80
N ILE A 41 -30.96 17.58 0.72
CA ILE A 41 -32.07 17.20 -0.17
C ILE A 41 -33.36 17.90 0.24
N LYS A 42 -33.68 17.92 1.55
CA LYS A 42 -34.88 18.60 2.07
C LYS A 42 -34.90 20.09 1.73
N SER A 43 -33.80 20.79 2.04
CA SER A 43 -33.68 22.22 1.73
C SER A 43 -33.77 22.52 0.23
N LEU A 44 -33.18 21.68 -0.63
CA LEU A 44 -33.30 21.83 -2.08
C LEU A 44 -34.71 21.54 -2.60
N LEU A 45 -35.43 20.57 -2.02
CA LEU A 45 -36.82 20.29 -2.37
C LEU A 45 -37.76 21.43 -1.97
N ASP A 46 -37.54 22.01 -0.78
CA ASP A 46 -38.28 23.19 -0.31
C ASP A 46 -38.03 24.39 -1.23
N LEU A 47 -36.77 24.63 -1.61
CA LEU A 47 -36.41 25.67 -2.58
C LEU A 47 -36.98 25.39 -3.97
N GLN A 48 -37.02 24.13 -4.42
CA GLN A 48 -37.64 23.73 -5.69
C GLN A 48 -39.14 24.00 -5.70
N ASN A 49 -39.83 23.75 -4.58
CA ASN A 49 -41.26 24.05 -4.45
C ASN A 49 -41.51 25.56 -4.40
N GLN A 50 -40.64 26.34 -3.75
CA GLN A 50 -40.68 27.81 -3.79
C GLN A 50 -40.45 28.37 -5.21
N MET A 51 -39.60 27.73 -6.02
CA MET A 51 -39.35 28.14 -7.42
C MET A 51 -40.56 27.94 -8.34
N LYS A 52 -41.49 27.03 -8.03
CA LYS A 52 -42.66 26.73 -8.90
C LYS A 52 -43.71 27.86 -8.96
N GLY A 53 -43.59 28.92 -8.15
CA GLY A 53 -44.59 30.00 -8.07
C GLY A 53 -44.06 31.44 -8.21
N LEU A 54 -42.74 31.65 -8.26
CA LEU A 54 -42.13 32.98 -8.16
C LEU A 54 -41.58 33.47 -9.51
N LYS A 55 -41.71 34.77 -9.80
CA LYS A 55 -41.20 35.42 -11.03
C LYS A 55 -40.38 36.66 -10.70
N GLY A 56 -39.34 36.94 -11.49
CA GLY A 56 -38.56 38.18 -11.37
C GLY A 56 -37.55 38.17 -10.22
N LYS A 57 -37.48 39.26 -9.44
CA LYS A 57 -36.45 39.49 -8.41
C LYS A 57 -36.43 38.43 -7.30
N GLU A 58 -37.58 37.83 -6.99
CA GLU A 58 -37.70 36.78 -5.97
C GLU A 58 -37.11 35.44 -6.45
N LEU A 59 -37.18 35.14 -7.75
CA LEU A 59 -36.53 33.97 -8.35
C LEU A 59 -35.00 34.12 -8.34
N ALA A 60 -34.49 35.35 -8.48
CA ALA A 60 -33.05 35.62 -8.34
C ALA A 60 -32.56 35.42 -6.90
N ALA A 61 -33.33 35.83 -5.90
CA ALA A 61 -33.01 35.62 -4.48
C ALA A 61 -33.04 34.14 -4.09
N VAL A 62 -33.99 33.36 -4.61
CA VAL A 62 -34.03 31.90 -4.42
C VAL A 62 -32.89 31.22 -5.19
N GLY A 63 -32.58 31.69 -6.40
CA GLY A 63 -31.44 31.23 -7.20
C GLY A 63 -30.09 31.43 -6.51
N GLU A 64 -29.90 32.54 -5.78
CA GLU A 64 -28.67 32.76 -4.99
C GLU A 64 -28.51 31.73 -3.86
N ARG A 65 -29.61 31.35 -3.20
CA ARG A 65 -29.60 30.28 -2.18
C ARG A 65 -29.35 28.91 -2.78
N VAL A 66 -29.86 28.64 -3.99
CA VAL A 66 -29.60 27.41 -4.74
C VAL A 66 -28.16 27.37 -5.25
N ALA A 67 -27.58 28.52 -5.62
CA ALA A 67 -26.18 28.64 -6.02
C ALA A 67 -25.21 28.30 -4.88
N ALA A 68 -25.59 28.52 -3.62
CA ALA A 68 -24.80 28.13 -2.44
C ALA A 68 -24.55 26.61 -2.35
N PHE A 69 -25.34 25.78 -3.03
CA PHE A 69 -25.14 24.33 -3.16
C PHE A 69 -24.22 23.94 -4.34
N GLY A 70 -23.67 24.90 -5.09
CA GLY A 70 -22.71 24.67 -6.17
C GLY A 70 -23.32 24.30 -7.53
N ILE A 71 -24.59 24.63 -7.77
CA ILE A 71 -25.28 24.35 -9.03
C ILE A 71 -24.91 25.39 -10.08
N SER A 72 -24.42 24.96 -11.25
CA SER A 72 -23.91 25.83 -12.32
C SER A 72 -24.97 26.73 -12.97
N GLU A 73 -26.23 26.28 -13.01
CA GLU A 73 -27.38 27.04 -13.50
C GLU A 73 -28.50 27.05 -12.45
N PRO A 74 -28.45 27.95 -11.45
CA PRO A 74 -29.33 27.91 -10.28
C PRO A 74 -30.78 28.35 -10.56
N THR A 75 -31.04 28.98 -11.70
CA THR A 75 -32.37 29.50 -12.09
C THR A 75 -33.19 28.53 -12.93
N LYS A 76 -32.59 27.42 -13.40
CA LYS A 76 -33.30 26.40 -14.20
C LYS A 76 -33.76 25.23 -13.33
N PRO A 77 -35.06 24.90 -13.31
CA PRO A 77 -35.58 23.78 -12.50
C PRO A 77 -35.03 22.41 -12.94
N SER A 78 -34.62 22.26 -14.21
CA SER A 78 -34.03 21.03 -14.74
C SER A 78 -32.62 20.75 -14.19
N SER A 79 -31.81 21.79 -13.97
CA SER A 79 -30.47 21.65 -13.40
C SER A 79 -30.52 21.28 -11.91
N VAL A 80 -31.48 21.85 -11.19
CA VAL A 80 -31.78 21.51 -9.79
C VAL A 80 -32.29 20.07 -9.66
N SER A 81 -33.18 19.63 -10.56
CA SER A 81 -33.68 18.25 -10.59
C SER A 81 -32.58 17.22 -10.87
N LYS A 82 -31.64 17.51 -11.80
CA LYS A 82 -30.47 16.66 -12.05
C LYS A 82 -29.55 16.55 -10.82
N PHE A 83 -29.33 17.66 -10.13
CA PHE A 83 -28.52 17.67 -8.91
C PHE A 83 -29.19 16.90 -7.77
N LEU A 84 -30.51 17.05 -7.59
CA LEU A 84 -31.31 16.25 -6.66
C LEU A 84 -31.24 14.74 -6.98
N GLY A 85 -31.26 14.36 -8.26
CA GLY A 85 -31.09 12.96 -8.69
C GLY A 85 -29.70 12.39 -8.38
N ASN A 86 -28.65 13.21 -8.45
CA ASN A 86 -27.31 12.78 -8.06
C ASN A 86 -27.19 12.61 -6.54
N LEU A 87 -27.75 13.54 -5.76
CA LEU A 87 -27.76 13.44 -4.30
C LEU A 87 -28.60 12.27 -3.79
N SER A 88 -29.75 11.99 -4.43
CA SER A 88 -30.58 10.84 -4.09
C SER A 88 -29.87 9.51 -4.36
N ARG A 89 -29.15 9.42 -5.49
CA ARG A 89 -28.29 8.26 -5.79
C ARG A 89 -27.18 8.09 -4.75
N GLN A 90 -26.48 9.16 -4.39
CA GLN A 90 -25.43 9.12 -3.36
C GLN A 90 -25.99 8.68 -2.00
N LEU A 91 -27.17 9.17 -1.61
CA LEU A 91 -27.83 8.77 -0.37
C LEU A 91 -28.22 7.29 -0.38
N ASN A 92 -28.82 6.80 -1.48
CA ASN A 92 -29.20 5.39 -1.64
C ASN A 92 -27.99 4.44 -1.65
N GLU A 93 -26.87 4.83 -2.26
CA GLU A 93 -25.63 4.05 -2.21
C GLU A 93 -25.05 3.95 -0.79
N ILE A 94 -25.09 5.04 -0.02
CA ILE A 94 -24.64 5.04 1.38
C ILE A 94 -25.61 4.22 2.24
N ARG A 95 -26.93 4.32 2.00
CA ARG A 95 -27.97 3.54 2.68
C ARG A 95 -27.82 2.04 2.44
N ALA A 96 -27.60 1.62 1.19
CA ALA A 96 -27.34 0.23 0.83
C ALA A 96 -26.09 -0.33 1.54
N LYS A 97 -25.02 0.48 1.60
CA LYS A 97 -23.79 0.15 2.35
C LYS A 97 -24.01 0.07 3.88
N HIS A 98 -24.96 0.84 4.42
CA HIS A 98 -25.33 0.79 5.84
C HIS A 98 -26.17 -0.47 6.17
N LYS A 99 -27.14 -0.80 5.30
CA LYS A 99 -27.99 -1.99 5.41
C LYS A 99 -27.17 -3.28 5.29
N ALA A 100 -26.21 -3.33 4.37
CA ALA A 100 -25.30 -4.47 4.22
C ALA A 100 -24.39 -4.71 5.44
N LYS A 101 -24.21 -3.71 6.31
CA LYS A 101 -23.39 -3.79 7.53
C LYS A 101 -24.22 -3.96 8.81
N GLY A 102 -25.53 -4.17 8.69
CA GLY A 102 -26.43 -4.44 9.83
C GLY A 102 -26.67 -3.26 10.77
N PHE A 103 -26.38 -2.03 10.34
CA PHE A 103 -26.63 -0.83 11.16
C PHE A 103 -28.05 -0.30 10.94
N GLU A 104 -28.73 0.02 12.04
CA GLU A 104 -30.03 0.70 12.01
C GLU A 104 -29.91 2.06 11.31
N ILE A 105 -30.77 2.27 10.32
CA ILE A 105 -30.88 3.53 9.59
C ILE A 105 -31.84 4.40 10.40
N PRO A 106 -31.45 5.61 10.85
CA PRO A 106 -32.37 6.52 11.51
C PRO A 106 -33.59 6.78 10.63
N ALA A 107 -34.80 6.74 11.21
CA ALA A 107 -36.01 7.10 10.50
C ALA A 107 -35.95 8.61 10.16
N GLU A 108 -35.82 8.93 8.87
CA GLU A 108 -35.80 10.31 8.38
C GLU A 108 -37.19 10.76 7.91
N ASP A 109 -37.31 12.07 7.69
CA ASP A 109 -38.56 12.74 7.35
C ASP A 109 -39.29 12.08 6.16
N PRO A 110 -40.62 11.88 6.24
CA PRO A 110 -41.41 11.14 5.23
C PRO A 110 -41.33 11.73 3.82
N VAL A 111 -41.03 13.02 3.69
CA VAL A 111 -40.90 13.75 2.42
C VAL A 111 -39.68 13.30 1.61
N VAL A 112 -38.60 12.88 2.27
CA VAL A 112 -37.37 12.42 1.59
C VAL A 112 -37.52 10.96 1.14
N GLU A 113 -38.21 10.13 1.93
CA GLU A 113 -38.58 8.75 1.58
C GLU A 113 -39.48 8.68 0.34
N GLU A 114 -40.45 9.58 0.21
CA GLU A 114 -41.35 9.68 -0.96
C GLU A 114 -40.59 10.06 -2.24
N PHE A 115 -39.59 10.95 -2.16
CA PHE A 115 -38.76 11.33 -3.31
C PHE A 115 -37.79 10.22 -3.74
N LEU A 116 -37.29 9.40 -2.80
CA LEU A 116 -36.35 8.32 -3.07
C LEU A 116 -37.01 7.07 -3.68
N THR A 117 -38.32 6.91 -3.49
CA THR A 117 -39.11 5.76 -3.96
C THR A 117 -39.82 6.01 -5.29
N ALA A 118 -39.79 7.24 -5.81
CA ALA A 118 -40.25 7.55 -7.16
C ALA A 118 -39.38 6.83 -8.20
N GLU A 119 -39.98 5.97 -9.02
CA GLU A 119 -39.30 5.21 -10.08
C GLU A 119 -38.63 6.16 -11.09
N PRO A 120 -37.40 5.87 -11.56
CA PRO A 120 -36.78 6.66 -12.61
C PRO A 120 -37.59 6.51 -13.91
N GLU A 121 -37.98 7.64 -14.51
CA GLU A 121 -38.63 7.66 -15.83
C GLU A 121 -37.76 6.89 -16.85
N GLU A 122 -38.38 5.95 -17.56
CA GLU A 122 -37.76 5.17 -18.63
C GLU A 122 -37.03 6.08 -19.63
N GLU A 123 -35.79 5.73 -19.97
CA GLU A 123 -35.01 6.43 -20.99
C GLU A 123 -35.78 6.41 -22.32
N LYS A 124 -36.40 7.54 -22.68
CA LYS A 124 -37.11 7.69 -23.96
C LYS A 124 -36.13 7.39 -25.09
N GLU A 125 -36.44 6.40 -25.90
CA GLU A 125 -35.68 6.07 -27.11
C GLU A 125 -35.52 7.35 -27.96
N GLU A 126 -34.28 7.81 -28.13
CA GLU A 126 -33.99 8.98 -28.95
C GLU A 126 -34.39 8.67 -30.40
N SER A 127 -35.54 9.19 -30.82
CA SER A 127 -36.00 9.06 -32.21
C SER A 127 -35.15 9.96 -33.10
N PHE A 128 -34.65 9.43 -34.24
CA PHE A 128 -33.86 10.18 -35.23
C PHE A 128 -34.66 10.46 -36.54
N PRO A 129 -35.51 11.49 -36.59
CA PRO A 129 -36.39 11.75 -37.73
C PRO A 129 -35.68 12.04 -39.07
N LEU A 130 -34.47 12.63 -39.07
CA LEU A 130 -33.81 13.08 -40.31
C LEU A 130 -33.05 11.96 -41.05
N LEU A 131 -32.89 10.78 -40.43
CA LEU A 131 -32.21 9.65 -41.05
C LEU A 131 -32.99 9.06 -42.25
N ASN A 132 -34.33 9.18 -42.24
CA ASN A 132 -35.22 8.59 -43.25
C ASN A 132 -35.55 9.53 -44.44
N VAL A 133 -35.03 10.77 -44.46
CA VAL A 133 -35.30 11.75 -45.53
C VAL A 133 -34.17 11.71 -46.57
N PRO A 134 -34.44 11.53 -47.87
CA PRO A 134 -33.42 11.55 -48.93
C PRO A 134 -32.63 12.87 -49.02
N ASP A 135 -31.34 12.80 -49.38
CA ASP A 135 -30.39 13.93 -49.33
C ASP A 135 -30.72 15.09 -50.30
N ASP A 136 -31.54 14.82 -51.32
CA ASP A 136 -31.94 15.79 -52.35
C ASP A 136 -32.96 16.83 -51.85
N LYS A 137 -33.57 16.59 -50.68
CA LYS A 137 -34.59 17.47 -50.08
C LYS A 137 -34.09 18.30 -48.90
N LEU A 138 -32.78 18.26 -48.59
CA LEU A 138 -32.20 18.85 -47.37
C LEU A 138 -31.32 20.08 -47.67
N ASN A 139 -31.51 21.14 -46.88
CA ASN A 139 -30.63 22.31 -46.83
C ASN A 139 -29.23 21.92 -46.30
N PRO A 140 -28.16 22.68 -46.59
CA PRO A 140 -26.79 22.33 -46.17
C PRO A 140 -26.63 22.17 -44.65
N GLU A 141 -27.34 22.97 -43.84
CA GLU A 141 -27.34 22.85 -42.36
C GLU A 141 -28.03 21.56 -41.88
N ASP A 142 -29.05 21.09 -42.59
CA ASP A 142 -29.78 19.88 -42.22
C ASP A 142 -29.01 18.62 -42.63
N ARG A 143 -28.14 18.72 -43.66
CA ARG A 143 -27.19 17.65 -44.01
C ARG A 143 -26.17 17.42 -42.90
N GLU A 144 -25.71 18.47 -42.22
CA GLU A 144 -24.84 18.33 -41.04
C GLU A 144 -25.57 17.72 -39.84
N LYS A 145 -26.81 18.13 -39.57
CA LYS A 145 -27.65 17.52 -38.53
C LYS A 145 -27.91 16.04 -38.81
N LYS A 146 -28.13 15.67 -40.08
CA LYS A 146 -28.27 14.28 -40.53
C LYS A 146 -26.99 13.46 -40.32
N ARG A 147 -25.80 14.04 -40.59
CA ARG A 147 -24.51 13.40 -40.28
C ARG A 147 -24.32 13.15 -38.78
N LYS A 148 -24.65 14.14 -37.93
CA LYS A 148 -24.62 13.99 -36.47
C LYS A 148 -25.62 12.94 -35.97
N GLN A 149 -26.85 12.94 -36.49
CA GLN A 149 -27.86 11.92 -36.14
C GLN A 149 -27.45 10.51 -36.62
N LYS A 150 -26.81 10.39 -37.79
CA LYS A 150 -26.26 9.11 -38.28
C LYS A 150 -25.16 8.58 -37.37
N MET A 151 -24.28 9.46 -36.87
CA MET A 151 -23.25 9.09 -35.90
C MET A 151 -23.86 8.66 -34.55
N MET A 152 -24.85 9.40 -34.03
CA MET A 152 -25.54 9.06 -32.78
C MET A 152 -26.34 7.76 -32.89
N ALA A 153 -27.03 7.54 -34.01
CA ALA A 153 -27.73 6.30 -34.30
C ALA A 153 -26.78 5.11 -34.42
N GLY A 154 -25.60 5.30 -35.05
CA GLY A 154 -24.55 4.28 -35.09
C GLY A 154 -24.03 3.90 -33.70
N LEU A 155 -23.83 4.89 -32.82
CA LEU A 155 -23.40 4.66 -31.43
C LEU A 155 -24.49 3.93 -30.61
N GLN A 156 -25.76 4.30 -30.78
CA GLN A 156 -26.87 3.63 -30.10
C GLN A 156 -27.08 2.20 -30.62
N GLN A 157 -26.96 1.97 -31.92
CA GLN A 157 -26.99 0.62 -32.51
C GLN A 157 -25.84 -0.24 -32.02
N ALA A 158 -24.62 0.30 -31.91
CA ALA A 158 -23.48 -0.41 -31.33
C ALA A 158 -23.74 -0.81 -29.86
N ARG A 159 -24.33 0.07 -29.05
CA ARG A 159 -24.72 -0.23 -27.66
C ARG A 159 -25.81 -1.30 -27.58
N LEU A 160 -26.83 -1.23 -28.43
CA LEU A 160 -27.90 -2.23 -28.48
C LEU A 160 -27.40 -3.58 -28.98
N ALA A 161 -26.51 -3.61 -29.98
CA ALA A 161 -25.87 -4.83 -30.46
C ALA A 161 -24.99 -5.47 -29.38
N GLU A 162 -24.20 -4.68 -28.65
CA GLU A 162 -23.40 -5.16 -27.53
C GLU A 162 -24.28 -5.71 -26.39
N LYS A 163 -25.40 -5.05 -26.09
CA LYS A 163 -26.38 -5.55 -25.10
C LYS A 163 -26.99 -6.88 -25.53
N LYS A 164 -27.36 -7.02 -26.82
CA LYS A 164 -27.89 -8.27 -27.38
C LYS A 164 -26.87 -9.40 -27.37
N ARG A 165 -25.62 -9.14 -27.76
CA ARG A 165 -24.54 -10.14 -27.69
C ARG A 165 -24.35 -10.64 -26.26
N LYS A 166 -24.35 -9.74 -25.27
CA LYS A 166 -24.26 -10.11 -23.85
C LYS A 166 -25.46 -10.93 -23.38
N THR A 167 -26.67 -10.62 -23.83
CA THR A 167 -27.86 -11.42 -23.48
C THR A 167 -27.83 -12.80 -24.13
N GLU A 168 -27.43 -12.90 -25.40
CA GLU A 168 -27.29 -14.19 -26.11
C GLU A 168 -26.18 -15.06 -25.49
N GLU A 169 -25.02 -14.47 -25.16
CA GLU A 169 -23.94 -15.16 -24.46
C GLU A 169 -24.37 -15.66 -23.06
N ALA A 170 -25.18 -14.87 -22.34
CA ALA A 170 -25.75 -15.27 -21.07
C ALA A 170 -26.77 -16.41 -21.20
N GLU A 171 -27.65 -16.38 -22.21
CA GLU A 171 -28.61 -17.44 -22.49
C GLU A 171 -27.91 -18.75 -22.85
N VAL A 172 -26.87 -18.70 -23.70
CA VAL A 172 -26.06 -19.87 -24.03
C VAL A 172 -25.35 -20.44 -22.79
N LYS A 173 -24.85 -19.58 -21.91
CA LYS A 173 -24.23 -19.99 -20.64
C LYS A 173 -25.25 -20.65 -19.70
N GLN A 174 -26.47 -20.11 -19.63
CA GLN A 174 -27.56 -20.70 -18.85
C GLN A 174 -27.97 -22.07 -19.38
N ARG A 175 -28.09 -22.23 -20.69
CA ARG A 175 -28.44 -23.52 -21.30
C ARG A 175 -27.40 -24.60 -21.02
N LYS A 176 -26.10 -24.25 -21.14
CA LYS A 176 -25.00 -25.16 -20.76
C LYS A 176 -25.03 -25.55 -19.28
N ARG A 177 -25.34 -24.61 -18.38
CA ARG A 177 -25.48 -24.91 -16.94
C ARG A 177 -26.62 -25.88 -16.67
N GLN A 178 -27.77 -25.70 -17.32
CA GLN A 178 -28.92 -26.61 -17.21
C GLN A 178 -28.58 -28.01 -17.73
N GLU A 179 -27.93 -28.12 -18.89
CA GLU A 179 -27.47 -29.39 -19.45
C GLU A 179 -26.48 -30.12 -18.49
N GLU A 180 -25.57 -29.38 -17.84
CA GLU A 180 -24.64 -29.93 -16.85
C GLU A 180 -25.34 -30.38 -15.55
N GLU A 181 -26.37 -29.65 -15.10
CA GLU A 181 -27.19 -30.03 -13.94
C GLU A 181 -28.03 -31.28 -14.21
N GLU A 182 -28.57 -31.41 -15.42
CA GLU A 182 -29.28 -32.62 -15.85
C GLU A 182 -28.34 -33.83 -15.89
N GLN A 183 -27.12 -33.66 -16.41
CA GLN A 183 -26.09 -34.71 -16.37
C GLN A 183 -25.65 -35.08 -14.95
N ARG A 184 -25.60 -34.10 -14.03
CA ARG A 184 -25.32 -34.33 -12.61
C ARG A 184 -26.38 -35.19 -11.94
N LYS A 185 -27.67 -34.97 -12.29
CA LYS A 185 -28.80 -35.77 -11.77
C LYS A 185 -28.82 -37.19 -12.33
N LEU A 186 -28.44 -37.37 -13.59
CA LEU A 186 -28.45 -38.66 -14.27
C LEU A 186 -27.34 -39.60 -13.78
N ASP A 187 -26.08 -39.14 -13.71
CA ASP A 187 -24.91 -39.95 -13.31
C ASP A 187 -23.97 -39.19 -12.35
N PRO A 188 -24.25 -39.17 -11.03
CA PRO A 188 -23.48 -38.38 -10.06
C PRO A 188 -21.99 -38.76 -9.96
N GLN A 189 -21.66 -40.05 -10.04
CA GLN A 189 -20.28 -40.55 -9.92
C GLN A 189 -19.39 -40.22 -11.13
N LYS A 190 -19.97 -40.32 -12.33
CA LYS A 190 -19.29 -39.96 -13.59
C LYS A 190 -19.07 -38.44 -13.66
N TRP A 191 -20.08 -37.67 -13.26
CA TRP A 191 -19.98 -36.22 -13.14
C TRP A 191 -18.92 -35.81 -12.12
N LEU A 192 -18.87 -36.45 -10.94
CA LEU A 192 -17.88 -36.17 -9.89
C LEU A 192 -16.44 -36.37 -10.38
N THR A 193 -16.18 -37.43 -11.15
CA THR A 193 -14.85 -37.70 -11.72
C THR A 193 -14.43 -36.60 -12.71
N GLY A 194 -15.35 -36.19 -13.59
CA GLY A 194 -15.12 -35.07 -14.51
C GLY A 194 -15.00 -33.72 -13.82
N ALA A 195 -15.77 -33.48 -12.76
CA ALA A 195 -15.71 -32.28 -11.94
C ALA A 195 -14.35 -32.18 -11.20
N LYS A 196 -13.86 -33.28 -10.61
CA LYS A 196 -12.53 -33.33 -9.99
C LYS A 196 -11.40 -33.07 -10.99
N GLN A 197 -11.53 -33.56 -12.23
CA GLN A 197 -10.56 -33.27 -13.30
C GLN A 197 -10.59 -31.80 -13.74
N ARG A 198 -11.79 -31.22 -13.90
CA ARG A 198 -11.96 -29.78 -14.17
C ARG A 198 -11.40 -28.92 -13.04
N HIS A 199 -11.66 -29.32 -11.79
CA HIS A 199 -11.13 -28.68 -10.59
C HIS A 199 -9.60 -28.72 -10.57
N ALA A 200 -8.98 -29.88 -10.83
CA ALA A 200 -7.52 -30.00 -10.89
C ALA A 200 -6.89 -29.09 -11.96
N ASN A 201 -7.51 -29.00 -13.14
CA ASN A 201 -7.04 -28.11 -14.22
C ASN A 201 -7.18 -26.63 -13.85
N LEU A 202 -8.31 -26.23 -13.26
CA LEU A 202 -8.51 -24.86 -12.78
C LEU A 202 -7.56 -24.52 -11.63
N PHE A 203 -7.34 -25.46 -10.71
CA PHE A 203 -6.41 -25.32 -9.61
C PHE A 203 -4.96 -25.16 -10.07
N GLN A 204 -4.55 -25.89 -11.12
CA GLN A 204 -3.23 -25.71 -11.73
C GLN A 204 -3.06 -24.31 -12.33
N LYS A 205 -4.10 -23.79 -13.02
CA LYS A 205 -4.10 -22.40 -13.54
C LYS A 205 -4.05 -21.39 -12.40
N TYR A 206 -4.81 -21.62 -11.34
CA TYR A 206 -4.81 -20.81 -10.13
C TYR A 206 -3.42 -20.77 -9.46
N GLN A 207 -2.74 -21.91 -9.32
CA GLN A 207 -1.36 -21.95 -8.81
C GLN A 207 -0.36 -21.22 -9.70
N GLN A 208 -0.47 -21.38 -11.03
CA GLN A 208 0.37 -20.63 -11.98
C GLN A 208 0.13 -19.12 -11.86
N LYS A 209 -1.12 -18.69 -11.67
CA LYS A 209 -1.49 -17.29 -11.41
C LYS A 209 -0.87 -16.78 -10.11
N GLN A 210 -0.97 -17.52 -9.00
CA GLN A 210 -0.36 -17.11 -7.73
C GLN A 210 1.17 -17.02 -7.83
N LYS A 211 1.82 -17.96 -8.53
CA LYS A 211 3.27 -17.90 -8.79
C LYS A 211 3.64 -16.67 -9.62
N LYS A 212 2.91 -16.39 -10.70
CA LYS A 212 3.10 -15.18 -11.51
C LYS A 212 2.94 -13.91 -10.67
N LYS A 213 1.89 -13.84 -9.84
CA LYS A 213 1.61 -12.71 -8.93
C LYS A 213 2.73 -12.49 -7.91
N ALA A 214 3.28 -13.56 -7.32
CA ALA A 214 4.42 -13.48 -6.42
C ALA A 214 5.69 -13.00 -7.13
N MET A 215 5.92 -13.42 -8.38
CA MET A 215 7.06 -13.01 -9.20
C MET A 215 6.96 -11.58 -9.74
N VAL A 216 5.77 -10.95 -9.76
CA VAL A 216 5.60 -9.54 -10.16
C VAL A 216 6.31 -8.58 -9.22
N ASN A 217 6.39 -8.92 -7.94
CA ASN A 217 7.05 -8.08 -6.95
C ASN A 217 8.59 -8.20 -6.98
N ASP A 218 9.12 -9.17 -7.73
CA ASP A 218 10.55 -9.39 -7.88
C ASP A 218 11.08 -8.67 -9.13
N ARG A 219 11.97 -7.69 -8.91
CA ARG A 219 12.45 -6.72 -9.91
C ARG A 219 13.21 -7.35 -11.08
N ARG A 220 13.73 -8.58 -10.92
CA ARG A 220 14.64 -9.24 -11.87
C ARG A 220 14.08 -10.53 -12.49
N SER A 221 12.78 -10.80 -12.32
CA SER A 221 12.16 -12.06 -12.75
C SER A 221 11.94 -12.15 -14.27
N GLU A 222 11.92 -13.37 -14.82
CA GLU A 222 11.59 -13.63 -16.23
C GLU A 222 10.23 -13.06 -16.63
N ALA A 223 9.28 -13.00 -15.70
CA ALA A 223 7.95 -12.41 -15.90
C ALA A 223 8.04 -10.88 -16.11
N SER A 224 9.00 -10.20 -15.49
CA SER A 224 9.29 -8.78 -15.75
C SER A 224 9.89 -8.59 -17.15
N ASN A 225 10.80 -9.48 -17.55
CA ASN A 225 11.46 -9.43 -18.87
C ASN A 225 10.52 -9.74 -20.04
N GLU A 226 9.58 -10.67 -19.89
CA GLU A 226 8.56 -10.96 -20.91
C GLU A 226 7.57 -9.80 -21.08
N ARG A 227 7.25 -9.09 -19.99
CA ARG A 227 6.37 -7.90 -20.02
C ARG A 227 7.06 -6.71 -20.65
N MET A 228 8.34 -6.51 -20.37
CA MET A 228 9.18 -5.52 -21.04
C MET A 228 9.17 -5.76 -22.55
N LYS A 229 9.35 -7.00 -23.00
CA LYS A 229 9.25 -7.37 -24.43
C LYS A 229 7.86 -7.09 -25.02
N ALA A 230 6.79 -7.36 -24.27
CA ALA A 230 5.42 -7.09 -24.73
C ALA A 230 5.13 -5.59 -24.87
N ILE A 231 5.57 -4.76 -23.92
CA ILE A 231 5.38 -3.30 -23.94
C ILE A 231 6.25 -2.63 -25.01
N ILE A 232 7.49 -3.09 -25.19
CA ILE A 232 8.35 -2.65 -26.29
C ILE A 232 7.69 -2.99 -27.63
N SER A 233 7.07 -4.18 -27.76
CA SER A 233 6.39 -4.57 -29.01
C SER A 233 5.14 -3.73 -29.32
N THR A 234 4.41 -3.26 -28.29
CA THR A 234 3.23 -2.39 -28.48
C THR A 234 3.60 -0.94 -28.72
N LEU A 235 4.68 -0.43 -28.11
CA LEU A 235 5.20 0.93 -28.34
C LEU A 235 5.96 1.05 -29.67
N ALA A 236 6.71 0.02 -30.07
CA ALA A 236 7.44 -0.02 -31.35
C ALA A 236 6.52 -0.08 -32.59
N GLY A 237 5.21 -0.25 -32.40
CA GLY A 237 4.20 -0.09 -33.45
C GLY A 237 3.82 1.37 -33.76
N SER A 238 4.36 2.35 -33.01
CA SER A 238 4.20 3.78 -33.30
C SER A 238 5.36 4.29 -34.17
N GLU A 239 5.06 4.83 -35.35
CA GLU A 239 6.06 5.18 -36.40
C GLU A 239 6.95 6.40 -36.06
N ASP A 240 6.89 6.96 -34.85
CA ASP A 240 7.47 8.28 -34.53
C ASP A 240 8.82 8.26 -33.77
N ALA A 241 9.55 7.13 -33.76
CA ALA A 241 10.83 7.01 -33.05
C ALA A 241 12.09 6.99 -33.96
N LYS A 242 12.17 7.88 -34.95
CA LYS A 242 13.43 8.09 -35.73
C LYS A 242 13.86 9.55 -35.73
N LYS A 243 14.53 9.97 -34.66
CA LYS A 243 15.43 11.14 -34.69
C LYS A 243 16.88 10.65 -34.62
N LYS A 244 17.63 10.85 -35.70
CA LYS A 244 19.08 10.58 -35.77
C LYS A 244 19.85 11.77 -35.21
N ASN A 245 20.77 11.53 -34.27
CA ASN A 245 21.85 12.46 -33.96
C ASN A 245 23.03 12.28 -34.92
N ALA A 246 23.87 13.31 -35.03
CA ALA A 246 24.86 13.51 -36.08
C ALA A 246 26.21 12.79 -35.88
N ASP A 247 26.29 11.78 -35.02
CA ASP A 247 27.46 10.91 -34.88
C ASP A 247 27.01 9.47 -35.10
N GLY A 248 27.63 8.78 -36.05
CA GLY A 248 27.21 7.48 -36.60
C GLY A 248 27.34 6.27 -35.66
N CYS A 249 26.89 6.38 -34.41
CA CYS A 249 26.56 5.23 -33.57
C CYS A 249 25.04 5.04 -33.56
N ALA A 250 24.60 3.81 -33.80
CA ALA A 250 23.20 3.44 -33.62
C ALA A 250 22.88 3.54 -32.12
N ASP A 251 22.15 4.59 -31.76
CA ASP A 251 21.50 4.72 -30.45
C ASP A 251 20.35 3.69 -30.42
N ASP A 252 20.63 2.52 -29.85
CA ASP A 252 19.58 1.60 -29.42
C ASP A 252 18.86 2.32 -28.28
N GLY A 253 17.70 2.91 -28.55
CA GLY A 253 16.94 3.75 -27.62
C GLY A 253 16.41 2.97 -26.43
N SER A 254 17.30 2.45 -25.59
CA SER A 254 17.05 1.55 -24.47
C SER A 254 17.34 2.21 -23.12
N ASP A 255 17.12 3.52 -22.99
CA ASP A 255 17.21 4.25 -21.72
C ASP A 255 15.95 4.05 -20.84
N PHE A 256 14.92 3.40 -21.38
CA PHE A 256 13.69 3.09 -20.66
C PHE A 256 13.91 1.94 -19.66
N GLY A 257 14.05 2.29 -18.38
CA GLY A 257 14.30 1.34 -17.28
C GLY A 257 15.47 1.70 -16.36
N ASP A 258 16.30 2.68 -16.73
CA ASP A 258 17.42 3.17 -15.90
C ASP A 258 16.97 4.20 -14.84
N ASP A 259 15.85 4.91 -15.09
CA ASP A 259 15.25 5.85 -14.14
C ASP A 259 14.10 5.24 -13.31
N ASP A 260 14.10 5.51 -11.99
CA ASP A 260 13.08 5.03 -11.03
C ASP A 260 11.64 5.52 -11.34
N ASP A 261 11.51 6.59 -12.13
CA ASP A 261 10.22 7.17 -12.53
C ASP A 261 9.52 6.39 -13.64
N ASP A 262 10.26 5.70 -14.52
CA ASP A 262 9.70 4.80 -15.53
C ASP A 262 8.99 3.62 -14.87
N TRP A 263 9.50 3.16 -13.72
CA TRP A 263 8.88 2.10 -12.92
C TRP A 263 7.52 2.50 -12.31
N ASN A 264 7.24 3.79 -12.16
CA ASN A 264 5.93 4.28 -11.71
C ASN A 264 4.88 4.17 -12.81
N VAL A 265 5.26 4.46 -14.06
CA VAL A 265 4.42 4.23 -15.25
C VAL A 265 4.12 2.73 -15.41
N TYR A 266 5.12 1.86 -15.19
CA TYR A 266 4.94 0.41 -15.14
C TYR A 266 3.95 -0.04 -14.06
N ARG A 267 3.97 0.53 -12.85
CA ARG A 267 3.03 0.18 -11.78
C ARG A 267 1.59 0.56 -12.12
N GLN A 268 1.42 1.69 -12.81
CA GLN A 268 0.11 2.19 -13.21
C GLN A 268 -0.50 1.34 -14.32
N ILE A 269 0.29 1.00 -15.35
CA ILE A 269 -0.11 0.07 -16.43
C ILE A 269 -0.32 -1.35 -15.89
N SER A 270 0.54 -1.82 -14.97
CA SER A 270 0.38 -3.13 -14.34
C SER A 270 -0.89 -3.21 -13.50
N ARG A 271 -1.30 -2.13 -12.84
CA ARG A 271 -2.53 -2.10 -12.05
C ARG A 271 -3.79 -2.16 -12.92
N GLU A 272 -3.74 -1.62 -14.13
CA GLU A 272 -4.80 -1.75 -15.14
C GLU A 272 -4.77 -3.13 -15.83
N ALA A 273 -3.58 -3.68 -16.12
CA ALA A 273 -3.42 -5.01 -16.71
C ALA A 273 -3.67 -6.18 -15.73
N LEU A 274 -3.54 -5.95 -14.42
CA LEU A 274 -3.90 -6.88 -13.33
C LEU A 274 -5.37 -6.76 -12.90
N SER A 275 -6.09 -5.74 -13.38
CA SER A 275 -7.56 -5.70 -13.32
C SER A 275 -8.15 -6.48 -14.51
N ASP A 276 -7.51 -7.60 -14.88
CA ASP A 276 -8.02 -8.46 -15.92
C ASP A 276 -9.29 -9.16 -15.39
N SER A 277 -10.42 -8.92 -16.07
CA SER A 277 -11.71 -9.60 -15.80
C SER A 277 -11.54 -11.11 -15.69
N SER A 278 -10.55 -11.67 -16.41
CA SER A 278 -10.23 -13.10 -16.39
C SER A 278 -9.75 -13.61 -15.02
N GLU A 279 -9.19 -12.75 -14.16
CA GLU A 279 -8.68 -13.14 -12.85
C GLU A 279 -9.81 -13.51 -11.88
N GLU A 280 -10.86 -12.68 -11.85
CA GLU A 280 -12.05 -12.92 -11.04
C GLU A 280 -12.86 -14.10 -11.57
N GLU A 281 -12.82 -14.36 -12.88
CA GLU A 281 -13.51 -15.48 -13.52
C GLU A 281 -12.95 -16.86 -13.11
N VAL A 282 -11.63 -17.02 -13.01
CA VAL A 282 -11.01 -18.29 -12.58
C VAL A 282 -11.32 -18.59 -11.12
N ASP A 283 -11.22 -17.57 -10.25
CA ASP A 283 -11.45 -17.72 -8.81
C ASP A 283 -12.95 -18.00 -8.54
N ALA A 284 -13.85 -17.33 -9.25
CA ALA A 284 -15.30 -17.58 -9.17
C ALA A 284 -15.70 -18.96 -9.71
N ALA A 285 -15.12 -19.39 -10.83
CA ALA A 285 -15.39 -20.72 -11.41
C ALA A 285 -14.87 -21.86 -10.52
N LEU A 286 -13.74 -21.66 -9.84
CA LEU A 286 -13.18 -22.62 -8.90
C LEU A 286 -14.06 -22.74 -7.65
N ALA A 287 -14.53 -21.62 -7.10
CA ALA A 287 -15.46 -21.60 -5.97
C ALA A 287 -16.84 -22.22 -6.31
N GLU A 288 -17.35 -21.96 -7.51
CA GLU A 288 -18.59 -22.58 -8.00
C GLU A 288 -18.44 -24.11 -8.10
N LEU A 289 -17.30 -24.59 -8.60
CA LEU A 289 -17.03 -26.03 -8.74
C LEU A 289 -16.76 -26.70 -7.38
N ASP A 290 -16.07 -26.02 -6.46
CA ASP A 290 -15.86 -26.48 -5.09
C ASP A 290 -17.17 -26.70 -4.34
N ALA A 291 -18.10 -25.74 -4.45
CA ALA A 291 -19.43 -25.86 -3.84
C ALA A 291 -20.18 -27.08 -4.39
N GLN A 292 -20.10 -27.32 -5.70
CA GLN A 292 -20.78 -28.46 -6.33
C GLN A 292 -20.12 -29.82 -6.02
N ILE A 293 -18.79 -29.87 -5.81
CA ILE A 293 -18.11 -31.11 -5.40
C ILE A 293 -18.41 -31.42 -3.93
N LEU A 294 -18.46 -30.40 -3.06
CA LEU A 294 -18.73 -30.56 -1.63
C LEU A 294 -20.12 -31.16 -1.36
N GLU A 295 -21.11 -30.87 -2.21
CA GLU A 295 -22.46 -31.49 -2.13
C GLU A 295 -22.43 -33.01 -2.31
N LEU A 296 -21.49 -33.54 -3.10
CA LEU A 296 -21.39 -34.97 -3.43
C LEU A 296 -20.28 -35.70 -2.66
N ASP A 297 -19.24 -34.98 -2.26
CA ASP A 297 -18.09 -35.49 -1.52
C ASP A 297 -17.79 -34.58 -0.32
N PRO A 298 -18.32 -34.89 0.88
CA PRO A 298 -18.11 -34.09 2.09
C PRO A 298 -16.64 -34.02 2.55
N LEU A 299 -15.75 -34.83 1.98
CA LEU A 299 -14.32 -34.84 2.27
C LEU A 299 -13.49 -33.98 1.29
N HIS A 300 -14.13 -33.36 0.29
CA HIS A 300 -13.46 -32.45 -0.63
C HIS A 300 -13.03 -31.16 0.08
N VAL A 301 -11.77 -30.76 -0.11
CA VAL A 301 -11.19 -29.56 0.51
C VAL A 301 -11.28 -28.40 -0.50
N PRO A 302 -12.12 -27.38 -0.25
CA PRO A 302 -12.27 -26.25 -1.16
C PRO A 302 -11.04 -25.34 -1.15
N VAL A 303 -10.76 -24.68 -2.27
CA VAL A 303 -9.61 -23.79 -2.46
C VAL A 303 -9.66 -22.56 -1.55
N SER A 304 -10.85 -22.16 -1.11
CA SER A 304 -11.05 -21.11 -0.09
C SER A 304 -10.42 -21.45 1.27
N GLN A 305 -10.29 -22.74 1.62
CA GLN A 305 -9.56 -23.16 2.84
C GLN A 305 -8.05 -23.04 2.67
N PHE A 306 -7.51 -23.23 1.47
CA PHE A 306 -6.08 -22.96 1.19
C PHE A 306 -5.77 -21.45 1.21
N HIS A 307 -6.76 -20.59 0.92
CA HIS A 307 -6.62 -19.16 1.18
C HIS A 307 -6.62 -18.83 2.68
N GLN A 308 -7.37 -19.58 3.49
CA GLN A 308 -7.31 -19.45 4.95
C GLN A 308 -6.00 -19.97 5.55
N GLU A 309 -5.23 -20.82 4.87
CA GLU A 309 -3.85 -21.17 5.27
C GLU A 309 -2.83 -20.03 5.04
N SER A 310 -3.23 -18.97 4.33
CA SER A 310 -2.45 -17.72 4.28
C SER A 310 -2.76 -16.76 5.43
N GLU A 311 -3.78 -17.06 6.24
CA GLU A 311 -3.80 -16.64 7.64
C GLU A 311 -3.28 -17.82 8.48
N PRO A 312 -2.55 -17.60 9.58
CA PRO A 312 -1.99 -18.70 10.33
C PRO A 312 -3.12 -19.47 11.00
N SER A 313 -3.56 -20.56 10.35
CA SER A 313 -4.33 -21.61 10.99
C SER A 313 -3.56 -22.06 12.23
N THR A 314 -4.30 -22.43 13.28
CA THR A 314 -3.76 -23.10 14.47
C THR A 314 -3.21 -24.49 14.09
N ASN A 315 -2.18 -24.52 13.25
CA ASN A 315 -1.21 -25.58 13.19
C ASN A 315 -0.64 -25.67 14.60
N VAL A 316 -0.65 -26.86 15.18
CA VAL A 316 0.23 -27.14 16.32
C VAL A 316 1.63 -26.93 15.79
N TYR A 317 2.15 -25.73 16.01
CA TYR A 317 3.50 -25.36 15.65
C TYR A 317 4.40 -26.16 16.57
N ILE A 318 5.04 -27.19 16.02
CA ILE A 318 6.08 -27.94 16.69
C ILE A 318 7.36 -27.14 16.46
N PRO A 319 7.91 -26.45 17.49
CA PRO A 319 9.11 -25.66 17.32
C PRO A 319 10.25 -26.58 16.89
N THR A 320 10.82 -26.29 15.72
CA THR A 320 12.01 -26.93 15.19
C THR A 320 13.25 -26.18 15.67
N ALA A 321 14.43 -26.78 15.60
CA ALA A 321 15.70 -26.13 15.97
C ALA A 321 15.94 -24.77 15.28
N ARG A 322 15.35 -24.54 14.10
CA ARG A 322 15.40 -23.26 13.36
C ARG A 322 14.68 -22.12 14.07
N ASP A 323 13.63 -22.43 14.82
CA ASP A 323 12.81 -21.45 15.51
C ASP A 323 13.50 -20.86 16.74
N PHE A 324 14.56 -21.53 17.21
CA PHE A 324 15.44 -21.09 18.28
C PHE A 324 16.75 -20.49 17.76
N GLN A 325 16.82 -20.12 16.48
CA GLN A 325 17.97 -19.42 15.91
C GLN A 325 17.67 -17.92 15.80
N LEU A 326 18.61 -17.10 16.25
CA LEU A 326 18.59 -15.65 16.07
C LEU A 326 19.57 -15.30 14.95
N ALA A 327 19.04 -14.88 13.81
CA ALA A 327 19.85 -14.33 12.74
C ALA A 327 20.30 -12.91 13.14
N LEU A 328 21.61 -12.70 13.22
CA LEU A 328 22.21 -11.39 13.46
C LEU A 328 22.77 -10.87 12.13
N SER A 329 22.51 -9.61 11.82
CA SER A 329 23.02 -8.94 10.62
C SER A 329 23.58 -7.57 11.01
N THR A 330 22.75 -6.53 11.00
CA THR A 330 23.16 -5.15 11.26
C THR A 330 23.54 -4.92 12.72
N GLU A 331 23.04 -5.73 13.64
CA GLU A 331 23.30 -5.63 15.07
C GLU A 331 24.80 -5.81 15.38
N LEU A 332 25.51 -6.62 14.60
CA LEU A 332 26.93 -6.89 14.78
C LEU A 332 27.80 -5.65 14.58
N ILE A 333 27.38 -4.73 13.71
CA ILE A 333 28.09 -3.47 13.43
C ILE A 333 27.49 -2.30 14.22
N GLN A 334 26.18 -2.31 14.46
CA GLN A 334 25.49 -1.20 15.11
C GLN A 334 25.79 -1.11 16.60
N VAL A 335 25.91 -2.25 17.29
CA VAL A 335 26.19 -2.29 18.74
C VAL A 335 27.55 -1.63 19.09
N PRO A 336 28.69 -1.99 18.46
CA PRO A 336 29.96 -1.33 18.75
C PRO A 336 30.01 0.14 18.26
N GLU A 337 29.24 0.50 17.24
CA GLU A 337 29.22 1.89 16.73
C GLU A 337 28.67 2.87 17.77
N ILE A 338 27.88 2.41 18.75
CA ILE A 338 27.38 3.26 19.86
C ILE A 338 28.52 3.97 20.61
N LEU A 339 29.73 3.37 20.68
CA LEU A 339 30.89 4.00 21.30
C LEU A 339 31.39 5.24 20.53
N PHE A 340 31.18 5.27 19.22
CA PHE A 340 31.57 6.36 18.33
C PHE A 340 30.41 7.31 18.02
N GLN A 341 29.18 6.78 17.98
CA GLN A 341 27.95 7.51 17.72
C GLN A 341 26.85 7.12 18.72
N PRO A 342 26.85 7.70 19.94
CA PRO A 342 25.84 7.42 20.96
C PRO A 342 24.41 7.79 20.55
N SER A 343 24.26 8.69 19.57
CA SER A 343 22.96 9.14 19.07
C SER A 343 22.11 8.03 18.45
N ILE A 344 22.72 6.90 18.04
CA ILE A 344 22.00 5.71 17.54
C ILE A 344 20.97 5.19 18.56
N ILE A 345 21.27 5.33 19.86
CA ILE A 345 20.36 4.94 20.95
C ILE A 345 19.66 6.14 21.60
N GLY A 346 19.75 7.32 21.00
CA GLY A 346 19.17 8.55 21.52
C GLY A 346 19.89 9.16 22.72
N LEU A 347 21.15 8.78 22.98
CA LEU A 347 21.96 9.44 23.99
C LEU A 347 22.65 10.68 23.41
N GLU A 348 22.43 11.83 24.04
CA GLU A 348 23.10 13.10 23.73
C GLU A 348 24.47 13.19 24.43
N HIS A 349 25.31 12.19 24.18
CA HIS A 349 26.68 12.13 24.67
C HIS A 349 27.67 12.18 23.51
N CYS A 350 28.86 12.72 23.76
CA CYS A 350 29.93 12.72 22.77
C CYS A 350 30.45 11.30 22.54
N GLY A 351 30.71 10.96 21.28
CA GLY A 351 31.40 9.72 20.92
C GLY A 351 32.89 9.76 21.28
N MET A 352 33.56 8.61 21.23
CA MET A 352 35.00 8.53 21.50
C MET A 352 35.83 9.45 20.59
N SER A 353 35.50 9.57 19.31
CA SER A 353 36.22 10.44 18.36
C SER A 353 36.15 11.91 18.79
N GLU A 354 34.96 12.38 19.17
CA GLU A 354 34.74 13.74 19.65
C GLU A 354 35.45 13.98 20.99
N LEU A 355 35.42 12.99 21.88
CA LEU A 355 36.10 13.07 23.17
C LEU A 355 37.61 13.20 22.99
N ILE A 356 38.21 12.38 22.11
CA ILE A 356 39.64 12.45 21.77
C ILE A 356 39.98 13.84 21.23
N ASN A 357 39.18 14.36 20.29
CA ASN A 357 39.36 15.70 19.73
C ASN A 357 39.29 16.78 20.83
N ASN A 358 38.29 16.69 21.71
CA ASN A 358 38.12 17.61 22.83
C ASN A 358 39.30 17.59 23.81
N VAL A 359 39.88 16.42 24.09
CA VAL A 359 41.07 16.29 24.94
C VAL A 359 42.30 16.88 24.25
N LEU A 360 42.59 16.49 23.00
CA LEU A 360 43.73 17.02 22.25
C LEU A 360 43.63 18.54 22.10
N ASN A 361 42.43 19.09 21.90
CA ASN A 361 42.23 20.52 21.75
C ASN A 361 42.55 21.36 22.99
N ARG A 362 42.64 20.75 24.18
CA ARG A 362 43.07 21.44 25.41
C ARG A 362 44.57 21.72 25.47
N TYR A 363 45.35 21.05 24.64
CA TYR A 363 46.81 21.16 24.61
C TYR A 363 47.27 21.98 23.41
N ASN A 364 48.49 22.50 23.46
CA ASN A 364 49.10 23.17 22.31
C ASN A 364 49.51 22.15 21.23
N MET A 365 49.83 22.62 20.01
CA MET A 365 50.11 21.72 18.89
C MET A 365 51.29 20.76 19.17
N GLU A 366 52.34 21.23 19.82
CA GLU A 366 53.52 20.40 20.14
C GLU A 366 53.17 19.26 21.11
N GLN A 367 52.38 19.56 22.14
CA GLN A 367 51.88 18.56 23.08
C GLN A 367 50.94 17.55 22.41
N ARG A 368 50.05 18.01 21.51
CA ARG A 368 49.15 17.12 20.75
C ARG A 368 49.92 16.10 19.93
N MET A 369 50.95 16.56 19.21
CA MET A 369 51.82 15.72 18.40
C MET A 369 52.53 14.68 19.27
N ARG A 370 53.11 15.10 20.41
CA ARG A 370 53.77 14.18 21.35
C ARG A 370 52.81 13.15 21.97
N MET A 371 51.57 13.53 22.25
CA MET A 371 50.56 12.60 22.76
C MET A 371 50.14 11.58 21.69
N ALA A 372 49.95 12.03 20.44
CA ALA A 372 49.61 11.17 19.32
C ALA A 372 50.71 10.16 18.95
N GLU A 373 51.98 10.47 19.24
CA GLU A 373 53.09 9.53 19.05
C GLU A 373 53.00 8.29 19.93
N ASN A 374 52.24 8.31 21.03
CA ASN A 374 52.15 7.18 21.94
C ASN A 374 50.73 7.03 22.48
N VAL A 375 49.85 6.45 21.66
CA VAL A 375 48.47 6.15 22.06
C VAL A 375 48.40 4.69 22.47
N PHE A 376 47.99 4.42 23.71
CA PHE A 376 47.86 3.06 24.23
C PHE A 376 46.39 2.70 24.49
N ILE A 377 45.92 1.63 23.86
CA ILE A 377 44.55 1.13 23.98
C ILE A 377 44.52 -0.04 24.97
N CYS A 378 43.67 0.08 25.99
CA CYS A 378 43.37 -0.95 26.98
C CYS A 378 41.87 -0.98 27.33
N GLY A 379 41.42 -2.04 28.02
CA GLY A 379 40.03 -2.26 28.42
C GLY A 379 39.25 -3.21 27.51
N GLY A 380 38.23 -3.87 28.06
CA GLY A 380 37.46 -4.90 27.35
C GLY A 380 36.71 -4.41 26.10
N GLY A 381 36.28 -3.14 26.09
CA GLY A 381 35.62 -2.54 24.92
C GLY A 381 36.51 -2.41 23.69
N SER A 382 37.84 -2.51 23.84
CA SER A 382 38.77 -2.47 22.71
C SER A 382 38.88 -3.80 21.94
N LEU A 383 38.28 -4.88 22.45
CA LEU A 383 38.35 -6.21 21.84
C LEU A 383 37.50 -6.35 20.56
N PHE A 384 36.71 -5.35 20.20
CA PHE A 384 35.97 -5.37 18.95
C PHE A 384 36.93 -5.44 17.74
N PRO A 385 36.68 -6.32 16.77
CA PRO A 385 37.49 -6.40 15.55
C PRO A 385 37.50 -5.04 14.83
N GLY A 386 38.68 -4.57 14.42
CA GLY A 386 38.82 -3.29 13.73
C GLY A 386 38.92 -2.05 14.64
N PHE A 387 38.82 -2.21 15.97
CA PHE A 387 38.81 -1.08 16.91
C PHE A 387 40.08 -0.24 16.83
N LYS A 388 41.25 -0.88 16.82
CA LYS A 388 42.55 -0.20 16.69
C LYS A 388 42.60 0.66 15.42
N GLN A 389 42.23 0.07 14.29
CA GLN A 389 42.24 0.74 12.98
C GLN A 389 41.27 1.92 12.95
N ARG A 390 40.10 1.79 13.59
CA ARG A 390 39.15 2.90 13.72
C ARG A 390 39.74 4.04 14.54
N ILE A 391 40.34 3.78 15.69
CA ILE A 391 40.99 4.81 16.52
C ILE A 391 42.16 5.47 15.78
N GLU A 392 42.99 4.70 15.08
CA GLU A 392 44.07 5.22 14.22
C GLU A 392 43.53 6.19 13.17
N TYR A 393 42.44 5.82 12.49
CA TYR A 393 41.80 6.68 11.50
C TYR A 393 41.26 7.98 12.12
N GLU A 394 40.52 7.88 13.23
CA GLU A 394 39.91 9.03 13.90
C GLU A 394 40.99 10.02 14.39
N ILE A 395 42.06 9.53 15.01
CA ILE A 395 43.17 10.39 15.46
C ILE A 395 43.92 10.97 14.26
N ARG A 396 44.14 10.19 13.20
CA ARG A 396 44.83 10.66 11.99
C ARG A 396 44.13 11.86 11.37
N CYS A 397 42.80 11.87 11.35
CA CYS A 397 41.99 12.98 10.83
C CYS A 397 42.15 14.28 11.64
N LEU A 398 42.61 14.21 12.89
CA LEU A 398 42.79 15.36 13.77
C LEU A 398 44.21 15.96 13.69
N LEU A 399 45.17 15.21 13.16
CA LEU A 399 46.58 15.61 13.12
C LEU A 399 46.95 16.25 11.78
N PRO A 400 47.94 17.16 11.77
CA PRO A 400 48.52 17.66 10.52
C PRO A 400 49.08 16.53 9.65
N MET A 401 49.07 16.74 8.32
CA MET A 401 49.67 15.80 7.37
C MET A 401 51.14 15.56 7.72
N GLY A 402 51.56 14.30 7.74
CA GLY A 402 52.93 13.89 8.06
C GLY A 402 53.25 13.80 9.56
N ALA A 403 52.30 14.10 10.45
CA ALA A 403 52.47 13.85 11.88
C ALA A 403 52.70 12.36 12.19
N ASN A 404 53.58 12.08 13.14
CA ASN A 404 53.77 10.72 13.65
C ASN A 404 52.54 10.33 14.48
N LEU A 405 51.99 9.16 14.21
CA LEU A 405 50.90 8.55 14.97
C LEU A 405 51.24 7.09 15.16
N ASN A 406 51.26 6.64 16.41
CA ASN A 406 51.55 5.27 16.73
C ASN A 406 50.60 4.80 17.84
N VAL A 407 49.71 3.88 17.44
CA VAL A 407 48.67 3.33 18.30
C VAL A 407 49.05 1.90 18.65
N HIS A 408 49.27 1.69 19.94
CA HIS A 408 49.55 0.40 20.53
C HIS A 408 48.29 -0.15 21.17
N MET A 409 48.04 -1.44 20.97
CA MET A 409 46.99 -2.18 21.66
C MET A 409 47.66 -3.18 22.61
N ALA A 410 47.16 -3.25 23.84
CA ALA A 410 47.64 -4.23 24.81
C ALA A 410 47.50 -5.67 24.27
N GLN A 411 48.41 -6.56 24.67
CA GLN A 411 48.32 -7.98 24.33
C GLN A 411 47.10 -8.63 24.99
N ASP A 412 46.82 -8.25 26.24
CA ASP A 412 45.62 -8.65 26.98
C ASP A 412 44.93 -7.40 27.56
N PRO A 413 44.08 -6.71 26.76
CA PRO A 413 43.47 -5.45 27.16
C PRO A 413 42.63 -5.52 28.44
N ILE A 414 42.15 -6.70 28.85
CA ILE A 414 41.35 -6.86 30.06
C ILE A 414 42.24 -6.84 31.31
N LEU A 415 43.36 -7.55 31.28
CA LEU A 415 44.24 -7.70 32.44
C LEU A 415 45.37 -6.67 32.50
N GLU A 416 45.64 -5.94 31.43
CA GLU A 416 46.78 -5.04 31.35
C GLU A 416 46.79 -3.96 32.44
N THR A 417 45.63 -3.39 32.77
CA THR A 417 45.51 -2.39 33.85
C THR A 417 45.91 -2.98 35.21
N TRP A 418 45.49 -4.22 35.50
CA TRP A 418 45.87 -4.91 36.73
C TRP A 418 47.36 -5.27 36.74
N ARG A 419 47.91 -5.71 35.60
CA ARG A 419 49.36 -6.00 35.47
C ARG A 419 50.19 -4.73 35.67
N GLY A 420 49.73 -3.59 35.14
CA GLY A 420 50.34 -2.29 35.35
C GLY A 420 50.36 -1.90 36.83
N ALA A 421 49.21 -2.01 37.51
CA ALA A 421 49.11 -1.76 38.95
C ALA A 421 49.97 -2.71 39.78
N SER A 422 50.01 -4.00 39.43
CA SER A 422 50.85 -5.00 40.10
C SER A 422 52.34 -4.70 39.95
N LYS A 423 52.79 -4.29 38.76
CA LYS A 423 54.17 -3.84 38.54
C LYS A 423 54.47 -2.55 39.31
N PHE A 424 53.53 -1.61 39.35
CA PHE A 424 53.68 -0.36 40.10
C PHE A 424 53.76 -0.60 41.60
N ALA A 425 52.97 -1.53 42.14
CA ALA A 425 53.01 -1.92 43.56
C ALA A 425 54.35 -2.57 43.96
N ALA A 426 55.05 -3.20 43.02
CA ALA A 426 56.38 -3.77 43.24
C ALA A 426 57.53 -2.77 43.03
N HIS A 427 57.23 -1.53 42.64
CA HIS A 427 58.24 -0.51 42.36
C HIS A 427 58.79 0.08 43.66
N GLU A 428 60.09 0.41 43.70
CA GLU A 428 60.79 0.92 44.91
C GLU A 428 60.11 2.17 45.51
N ASN A 429 59.60 3.05 44.66
CA ASN A 429 58.92 4.28 45.07
C ASN A 429 57.46 4.09 45.50
N PHE A 430 56.90 2.86 45.51
CA PHE A 430 55.49 2.65 45.81
C PHE A 430 55.12 3.13 47.23
N GLU A 431 55.99 2.92 48.21
CA GLU A 431 55.77 3.36 49.59
C GLU A 431 55.63 4.89 49.70
N SER A 432 56.34 5.65 48.84
CA SER A 432 56.33 7.12 48.87
C SER A 432 54.99 7.75 48.45
N VAL A 433 54.14 6.99 47.74
CA VAL A 433 52.82 7.44 47.28
C VAL A 433 51.68 6.78 48.05
N CYS A 434 51.99 5.88 48.98
CA CYS A 434 51.00 5.22 49.83
C CYS A 434 50.59 6.14 50.97
N LEU A 435 49.30 6.14 51.29
CA LEU A 435 48.77 6.78 52.49
C LEU A 435 48.76 5.78 53.63
N THR A 436 49.49 6.09 54.70
CA THR A 436 49.49 5.26 55.90
C THR A 436 48.25 5.50 56.74
N LYS A 437 47.91 4.54 57.60
CA LYS A 437 46.80 4.69 58.54
C LYS A 437 46.99 5.88 59.48
N GLN A 438 48.22 6.14 59.93
CA GLN A 438 48.51 7.26 60.83
C GLN A 438 48.27 8.61 60.13
N GLU A 439 48.73 8.76 58.89
CA GLU A 439 48.50 9.99 58.12
C GLU A 439 47.01 10.24 57.87
N TRP A 440 46.24 9.19 57.63
CA TRP A 440 44.78 9.29 57.48
C TRP A 440 44.10 9.72 58.80
N GLU A 441 44.51 9.16 59.93
CA GLU A 441 43.97 9.52 61.25
C GLU A 441 44.31 10.97 61.63
N GLU A 442 45.46 11.49 61.22
CA GLU A 442 45.86 12.88 61.47
C GLU A 442 45.20 13.89 60.52
N LYS A 443 45.15 13.59 59.22
CA LYS A 443 44.72 14.55 58.18
C LYS A 443 43.23 14.43 57.82
N GLY A 444 42.62 13.29 58.10
CA GLY A 444 41.23 13.01 57.77
C GLY A 444 40.99 12.73 56.28
N PRO A 445 39.70 12.64 55.89
CA PRO A 445 39.26 12.33 54.53
C PRO A 445 39.42 13.44 53.50
#